data_AF-A0A8J7D850-F1
#
_entry.id   AF-A0A8J7D850-F1
#
_cell.length_a   1.000
_cell.length_b   1.000
_cell.length_c   1.000
_cell.angle_alpha   90.00
_cell.angle_beta   90.00
_cell.angle_gamma   90.00
#
_symmetry.space_group_name_H-M   'P 1'
#
loop_
_entity.id
_entity.type
_entity.pdbx_description
1 polymer ?
#
loop_
_entity_poly.entity_id
_entity_poly.type
_entity_poly.pdbx_seq_one_letter_code
_entity_poly.pdbx_strand_id
1 'polypeptide(L)' 'MDSSWHIPLPMEESAMSRVTVYFYNDEWVPIKYCYLGRAIVLYHQAKLAGKEILLFPVNLDPNTF' A
#
# COMPACT_ATOMS: atom_id res chain seq x y z
N MET A 1 -20.25 12.19 15.30
CA MET A 1 -19.22 11.11 15.30
C MET A 1 -18.62 11.13 13.91
N ASP A 2 -17.85 12.19 13.64
CA ASP A 2 -17.27 12.48 12.35
C ASP A 2 -15.99 11.67 12.20
N SER A 3 -16.10 10.51 11.56
CA SER A 3 -14.93 9.79 11.08
C SER A 3 -14.42 10.50 9.83
N SER A 4 -13.75 11.63 10.00
CA SER A 4 -13.16 12.46 8.93
C SER A 4 -11.99 11.76 8.20
N TRP A 5 -11.78 10.47 8.45
CA TRP A 5 -10.75 9.64 7.82
C TRP A 5 -11.29 8.68 6.76
N HIS A 6 -12.51 8.89 6.27
CA HIS A 6 -12.93 8.30 5.01
C HIS A 6 -12.21 9.01 3.87
N ILE A 7 -10.94 8.67 3.67
CA ILE A 7 -10.21 9.02 2.46
C ILE A 7 -11.03 8.39 1.32
N PRO A 8 -11.63 9.18 0.43
CA PRO A 8 -12.34 8.62 -0.70
C PRO A 8 -11.36 7.74 -1.47
N LEU A 9 -11.83 6.58 -1.93
CA LEU A 9 -11.02 5.71 -2.78
C LEU A 9 -10.37 6.57 -3.87
N PRO A 10 -9.08 6.39 -4.14
CA PRO A 10 -8.35 7.24 -5.06
C PRO A 10 -9.15 7.41 -6.36
N MET A 11 -9.42 8.66 -6.76
CA MET A 11 -9.95 9.00 -8.09
C MET A 11 -9.16 8.21 -9.15
N GLU A 12 -9.80 7.86 -10.27
CA GLU A 12 -9.26 6.98 -11.32
C GLU A 12 -7.81 7.34 -11.72
N GLU A 13 -7.48 8.63 -11.72
CA GLU A 13 -6.14 9.18 -11.95
C GLU A 13 -5.10 8.72 -10.91
N SER A 14 -5.45 8.72 -9.63
CA SER A 14 -4.59 8.26 -8.54
C SER A 14 -4.48 6.74 -8.47
N ALA A 15 -5.45 5.98 -9.00
CA ALA A 15 -5.33 4.52 -9.12
C ALA A 15 -4.18 4.10 -10.05
N MET A 16 -3.80 4.97 -10.99
CA MET A 16 -2.66 4.82 -11.92
C MET A 16 -1.32 5.27 -11.33
N SER A 17 -1.27 5.71 -10.06
CA SER A 17 -0.01 6.01 -9.38
C SER A 17 0.76 4.72 -9.11
N ARG A 18 2.08 4.74 -9.37
CA ARG A 18 2.95 3.60 -9.05
C ARG A 18 3.33 3.61 -7.58
N VAL A 19 3.22 2.44 -6.95
CA VAL A 19 3.58 2.20 -5.56
C VAL A 19 4.38 0.92 -5.42
N THR A 20 5.11 0.83 -4.33
CA THR A 20 5.84 -0.36 -3.89
C THR A 20 5.11 -0.96 -2.69
N VAL A 21 4.83 -2.25 -2.77
CA VAL A 21 4.27 -3.06 -1.70
C VAL A 21 5.42 -3.66 -0.91
N TYR A 22 5.42 -3.43 0.39
CA TYR A 22 6.40 -3.95 1.33
C TYR A 22 5.77 -4.96 2.27
N PHE A 23 6.57 -5.95 2.67
CA PHE A 23 6.26 -6.90 3.71
C PHE A 23 7.31 -6.78 4.81
N TYR A 24 6.89 -6.88 6.07
CA TYR A 24 7.81 -6.81 7.20
C TYR A 24 8.38 -8.19 7.50
N ASN A 25 9.71 -8.30 7.48
CA ASN A 25 10.45 -9.50 7.87
C ASN A 25 11.82 -9.10 8.40
N ASP A 26 11.87 -8.68 9.68
CA ASP A 26 13.01 -8.00 10.36
C ASP A 26 13.39 -6.63 9.76
N GLU A 27 13.20 -6.45 8.46
CA GLU A 27 13.29 -5.22 7.71
C GLU A 27 12.10 -5.10 6.75
N TRP A 28 11.89 -3.92 6.16
CA TRP A 28 10.87 -3.74 5.15
C TRP A 28 11.35 -4.25 3.79
N VAL A 29 10.85 -5.41 3.38
CA VAL A 29 11.23 -6.04 2.12
C VAL A 29 10.26 -5.64 1.01
N PRO A 30 10.71 -5.02 -0.09
CA PRO A 30 9.84 -4.73 -1.23
C PRO A 30 9.49 -6.04 -1.94
N ILE A 31 8.21 -6.38 -1.99
CA ILE A 31 7.73 -7.64 -2.60
C ILE A 31 7.11 -7.43 -3.98
N LYS A 32 6.64 -6.20 -4.27
CA LYS A 32 5.96 -5.93 -5.55
C LYS A 32 5.92 -4.46 -5.90
N TYR A 33 6.07 -4.16 -7.18
CA TYR A 33 5.85 -2.84 -7.75
C TYR A 33 4.61 -2.89 -8.63
N CYS A 34 3.61 -2.06 -8.33
CA CYS A 34 2.35 -2.05 -9.10
C CYS A 34 1.62 -0.70 -8.99
N TYR A 35 0.52 -0.60 -9.72
CA TYR A 35 -0.39 0.53 -9.61
C TYR A 35 -1.16 0.50 -8.28
N LEU A 36 -1.45 1.68 -7.72
CA LEU A 36 -2.13 1.86 -6.44
C LEU A 36 -3.44 1.08 -6.38
N GLY A 37 -4.24 1.09 -7.46
CA GLY A 37 -5.48 0.30 -7.51
C GLY A 37 -5.25 -1.20 -7.27
N ARG A 38 -4.20 -1.77 -7.86
CA ARG A 38 -3.83 -3.18 -7.65
C ARG A 38 -3.24 -3.42 -6.26
N ALA A 39 -2.48 -2.47 -5.74
CA ALA A 39 -1.90 -2.53 -4.40
C ALA A 39 -2.98 -2.55 -3.31
N ILE A 40 -4.05 -1.75 -3.48
CA ILE A 40 -5.21 -1.75 -2.58
C ILE A 40 -5.89 -3.14 -2.55
N VAL A 41 -6.10 -3.75 -3.72
CA VAL A 41 -6.66 -5.11 -3.78
C VAL A 41 -5.78 -6.11 -3.03
N LEU A 42 -4.45 -6.03 -3.21
CA LEU A 42 -3.50 -6.88 -2.50
C LEU A 42 -3.54 -6.63 -0.98
N TYR A 43 -3.69 -5.39 -0.54
CA TYR A 43 -3.81 -5.04 0.88
C TYR A 43 -5.06 -5.68 1.50
N HIS A 44 -6.21 -5.60 0.82
CA HIS A 44 -7.42 -6.26 1.30
C HIS A 44 -7.28 -7.78 1.36
N GLN A 45 -6.66 -8.40 0.35
CA GLN A 45 -6.39 -9.85 0.33
C GLN A 45 -5.42 -10.26 1.44
N ALA A 46 -4.35 -9.50 1.66
CA ALA A 46 -3.37 -9.76 2.71
C ALA A 46 -4.00 -9.63 4.11
N LYS A 47 -4.80 -8.59 4.32
CA LYS A 47 -5.55 -8.38 5.57
C LYS A 47 -6.47 -9.55 5.88
N LEU A 48 -7.18 -10.09 4.88
CA LEU A 48 -8.02 -11.29 5.04
C LEU A 48 -7.20 -12.54 5.37
N ALA A 49 -5.97 -12.62 4.87
CA ALA A 49 -5.04 -13.72 5.15
C ALA A 49 -4.23 -13.53 6.46
N GLY A 50 -4.52 -12.47 7.24
CA GLY A 50 -3.77 -12.14 8.46
C GLY A 50 -2.34 -11.69 8.22
N LYS A 51 -2.02 -11.24 7.00
CA LYS A 51 -0.70 -10.71 6.62
C LYS A 51 -0.72 -9.19 6.63
N GLU A 52 0.31 -8.60 7.21
CA GLU A 52 0.49 -7.15 7.20
C GLU A 52 1.39 -6.74 6.04
N ILE A 53 0.88 -5.88 5.16
CA ILE A 53 1.64 -5.28 4.07
C ILE A 53 1.45 -3.77 4.11
N LEU A 54 2.49 -3.02 3.78
CA LEU A 54 2.45 -1.56 3.67
C LEU A 54 2.69 -1.11 2.23
N LEU A 55 2.10 0.03 1.89
CA LEU A 55 2.19 0.63 0.57
C LEU A 55 2.92 1.96 0.67
N PHE A 56 4.00 2.10 -0.09
CA PHE A 56 4.76 3.35 -0.16
C PHE A 56 4.90 3.83 -1.62
N PRO A 57 5.06 5.14 -1.85
CA PRO A 57 5.46 5.64 -3.15
C PRO A 57 6.78 5.00 -3.62
N VAL A 58 6.97 4.85 -4.92
CA VAL A 58 8.17 4.22 -5.50
C VAL A 58 9.50 4.92 -5.15
N ASN A 59 9.44 6.19 -4.76
CA ASN A 59 10.61 7.00 -4.43
C ASN A 59 10.93 7.00 -2.92
N LEU A 60 10.19 6.22 -2.13
CA LEU A 60 10.34 6.17 -0.68
C LEU A 60 10.74 4.76 -0.24
N ASP A 61 11.92 4.66 0.37
CA ASP A 61 12.41 3.44 0.99
C ASP A 61 12.18 3.52 2.52
N PRO A 62 11.28 2.70 3.07
CA PRO A 62 10.97 2.71 4.50
C PRO A 62 12.14 2.26 5.39
N ASN A 63 13.19 1.63 4.86
CA ASN A 63 14.39 1.28 5.64
C ASN A 63 15.37 2.45 5.80
N THR A 64 15.19 3.53 5.05
CA THR A 64 16.06 4.72 5.09
C THR A 64 15.52 5.85 5.97
N PHE A 65 14.36 5.62 6.62
CA PHE A 65 13.69 6.58 7.51
C PHE A 65 14.05 6.37 8.99
#